data_AF-A0A3D2YRG2-F1
#
_entry.id   AF-A0A3D2YRG2-F1
#
_cell.length_a   1.000
_cell.length_b   1.000
_cell.length_c   1.000
_cell.angle_alpha   90.00
_cell.angle_beta   90.00
_cell.angle_gamma   90.00
#
_symmetry.space_group_name_H-M   'P 1'
#
loop_
_entity.id
_entity.type
_entity.pdbx_description
1 polymer ?
#
loop_
_entity_poly.entity_id
_entity_poly.type
_entity_poly.pdbx_seq_one_letter_code
_entity_poly.pdbx_strand_id
1 'polypeptide(L)'
;MGAPRHHRRIVSRPMQARAVGWCAWDAGSTISGHEVESDRKGVKNMASEEREEMLQRVGQERGYSLEMHRIMAEVDMDWVASYNQFIEATYTGQRLLDRKTKELLQVAVEAALKADVDQIQAHIRVAIQEGATPMEVLEAMQCVIMPMGALAYRRGLQAWSAETGIGLDK
;
A
#
# COMPACT_ATOMS: atom_id res chain seq x y z
N MET A 1 15.83 23.60 -40.24
CA MET A 1 16.35 24.36 -39.09
C MET A 1 15.83 23.68 -37.83
N GLY A 2 16.66 22.85 -37.20
CA GLY A 2 16.34 22.13 -35.96
C GLY A 2 16.98 22.84 -34.77
N ALA A 3 16.25 22.92 -33.66
CA ALA A 3 16.79 23.37 -32.38
C ALA A 3 17.17 22.15 -31.52
N PRO A 4 18.38 22.08 -30.94
CA PRO A 4 18.79 20.94 -30.12
C PRO A 4 18.24 21.08 -28.69
N ARG A 5 17.55 20.05 -28.19
CA ARG A 5 17.13 19.96 -26.79
C ARG A 5 18.28 19.42 -25.95
N HIS A 6 18.86 20.28 -25.11
CA HIS A 6 19.93 19.96 -24.18
C HIS A 6 19.52 18.85 -23.19
N HIS A 7 20.17 17.69 -23.28
CA HIS A 7 20.17 16.69 -22.21
C HIS A 7 21.09 17.17 -21.08
N ARG A 8 20.52 17.53 -19.92
CA ARG A 8 21.31 17.74 -18.70
C ARG A 8 21.82 16.39 -18.21
N ARG A 9 23.13 16.17 -18.28
CA ARG A 9 23.82 15.08 -17.56
C ARG A 9 23.67 15.34 -16.05
N ILE A 10 23.00 14.42 -15.36
CA ILE A 10 23.04 14.34 -13.90
C ILE A 10 24.37 13.68 -13.56
N VAL A 11 25.29 14.45 -12.96
CA VAL A 11 26.56 13.95 -12.45
C VAL A 11 26.35 13.54 -10.99
N SER A 12 26.36 12.24 -10.71
CA SER A 12 26.31 11.70 -9.35
C SER A 12 27.66 11.89 -8.64
N ARG A 13 27.65 12.60 -7.51
CA ARG A 13 28.82 12.64 -6.59
C ARG A 13 28.75 11.41 -5.66
N PRO A 14 29.87 10.72 -5.38
CA PRO A 14 29.88 9.66 -4.39
C PRO A 14 29.78 10.23 -2.98
N MET A 15 28.92 9.63 -2.18
CA MET A 15 28.72 9.93 -0.77
C MET A 15 29.87 9.29 0.02
N GLN A 16 30.73 10.12 0.63
CA GLN A 16 31.82 9.64 1.48
C GLN A 16 31.23 9.17 2.82
N ALA A 17 31.35 7.88 3.11
CA ALA A 17 31.02 7.31 4.40
C ALA A 17 32.08 7.75 5.42
N ARG A 18 31.67 8.53 6.43
CA ARG A 18 32.48 8.78 7.63
C ARG A 18 32.18 7.67 8.63
N ALA A 19 33.18 6.81 8.85
CA ALA A 19 33.24 5.92 9.99
C ALA A 19 33.15 6.74 11.29
N VAL A 20 32.21 6.40 12.14
CA VAL A 20 32.13 6.94 13.51
C VAL A 20 32.60 5.83 14.43
N GLY A 21 33.58 6.19 15.26
CA GLY A 21 34.45 5.26 15.95
C GLY A 21 33.74 4.46 17.03
N TRP A 22 34.21 3.24 17.17
CA TRP A 22 34.13 2.47 18.39
C TRP A 22 34.72 3.28 19.55
N CYS A 23 33.98 3.42 20.64
CA CYS A 23 34.57 3.75 21.93
C CYS A 23 33.89 2.88 23.00
N ALA A 24 34.64 1.87 23.43
CA ALA A 24 34.38 1.11 24.63
C ALA A 24 34.79 1.94 25.84
N TRP A 25 33.91 2.04 26.83
CA TRP A 25 34.28 2.27 28.22
C TRP A 25 33.37 1.40 29.09
N ASP A 26 33.97 0.38 29.69
CA ASP A 26 33.42 -0.31 30.85
C ASP A 26 33.46 0.65 32.05
N ALA A 27 32.34 0.76 32.76
CA ALA A 27 32.34 1.01 34.19
C ALA A 27 31.05 0.43 34.78
N GLY A 28 31.20 -0.66 35.52
CA GLY A 28 30.14 -1.26 36.29
C GLY A 28 29.55 -0.26 37.28
N SER A 29 28.24 -0.04 37.17
CA SER A 29 27.40 0.48 38.23
C SER A 29 26.18 -0.41 38.32
N THR A 30 26.06 -1.14 39.43
CA THR A 30 24.88 -1.90 39.82
C THR A 30 23.71 -0.93 39.95
N ILE A 31 22.86 -0.84 38.92
CA ILE A 31 21.57 -0.16 39.00
C ILE A 31 20.61 -1.09 39.75
N SER A 32 20.11 -0.63 40.90
CA SER A 32 19.06 -1.28 41.65
C SER A 32 17.82 -1.47 40.77
N GLY A 33 17.38 -2.72 40.61
CA GLY A 33 16.34 -3.11 39.66
C GLY A 33 14.90 -2.75 40.05
N HIS A 34 14.58 -1.46 40.18
CA HIS A 34 13.19 -1.04 40.44
C HIS A 34 12.58 0.04 39.52
N GLU A 35 13.28 0.54 38.48
CA GLU A 35 12.69 1.48 37.51
C GLU A 35 12.68 0.98 36.04
N VAL A 36 13.26 -0.18 35.75
CA VAL A 36 13.38 -0.71 34.37
C VAL A 36 12.08 -1.34 33.85
N GLU A 37 11.20 -1.81 34.74
CA GLU A 37 9.94 -2.46 34.38
C GLU A 37 8.88 -1.46 33.86
N SER A 38 8.84 -0.27 34.47
CA SER A 38 7.90 0.82 34.13
C SER A 38 8.23 1.43 32.77
N ASP A 39 9.50 1.77 32.54
CA ASP A 39 9.96 2.32 31.25
C ASP A 39 9.84 1.32 30.11
N ARG A 40 10.12 0.03 30.36
CA ARG A 40 9.92 -1.02 29.34
C ARG A 40 8.45 -1.24 29.00
N LYS A 41 7.53 -1.09 29.95
CA LYS A 41 6.09 -1.15 29.69
C LYS A 41 5.62 0.09 28.94
N GLY A 42 6.08 1.29 29.31
CA GLY A 42 5.77 2.54 28.63
C GLY A 42 6.23 2.54 27.16
N VAL A 43 7.48 2.13 26.89
CA VAL A 43 8.03 2.07 25.52
C VAL A 43 7.34 0.99 24.67
N LYS A 44 7.03 -0.17 25.24
CA LYS A 44 6.27 -1.22 24.52
C LYS A 44 4.84 -0.79 24.20
N ASN A 45 4.18 -0.09 25.13
CA ASN A 45 2.82 0.40 24.95
C ASN A 45 2.77 1.50 23.88
N MET A 46 3.70 2.46 23.90
CA MET A 46 3.79 3.48 22.86
C MET A 46 4.04 2.89 21.47
N ALA A 47 4.97 1.94 21.35
CA ALA A 47 5.21 1.25 20.07
C ALA A 47 3.98 0.46 19.58
N SER A 48 3.15 -0.05 20.49
CA SER A 48 1.90 -0.72 20.13
C SER A 48 0.79 0.26 19.74
N GLU A 49 0.69 1.41 20.41
CA GLU A 49 -0.27 2.47 20.11
C GLU A 49 0.04 3.10 18.74
N GLU A 50 1.30 3.47 18.48
CA GLU A 50 1.76 3.99 17.19
C GLU A 50 1.48 3.02 16.03
N ARG A 51 1.63 1.71 16.28
CA ARG A 51 1.32 0.67 15.29
C ARG A 51 -0.18 0.62 14.98
N GLU A 52 -1.02 0.63 16.02
CA GLU A 52 -2.47 0.51 15.86
C GLU A 52 -3.06 1.75 15.18
N GLU A 53 -2.61 2.94 15.55
CA GLU A 53 -2.94 4.19 14.86
C GLU A 53 -2.56 4.14 13.38
N MET A 54 -1.38 3.60 13.04
CA MET A 54 -0.94 3.47 11.67
C MET A 54 -1.83 2.50 10.86
N LEU A 55 -2.20 1.35 11.43
CA LEU A 55 -3.10 0.39 10.77
C LEU A 55 -4.49 0.98 10.53
N GLN A 56 -5.00 1.76 11.50
CA GLN A 56 -6.26 2.48 11.35
C GLN A 56 -6.17 3.51 10.21
N ARG A 57 -5.10 4.31 10.17
CA ARG A 57 -4.90 5.30 9.10
C ARG A 57 -4.83 4.66 7.73
N VAL A 58 -4.08 3.57 7.58
CA VAL A 58 -3.99 2.82 6.31
C VAL A 58 -5.36 2.32 5.86
N GLY A 59 -6.15 1.78 6.79
CA GLY A 59 -7.52 1.34 6.51
C GLY A 59 -8.42 2.48 6.04
N GLN A 60 -8.33 3.65 6.66
CA GLN A 60 -9.11 4.83 6.30
C GLN A 60 -8.73 5.41 4.94
N GLU A 61 -7.43 5.55 4.65
CA GLU A 61 -6.95 6.15 3.40
C GLU A 61 -7.17 5.24 2.18
N ARG A 62 -7.01 3.92 2.36
CA ARG A 62 -7.12 2.94 1.28
C ARG A 62 -8.55 2.43 1.09
N GLY A 63 -9.39 2.47 2.13
CA GLY A 63 -10.73 1.88 2.11
C GLY A 63 -10.77 0.38 2.40
N TYR A 64 -9.60 -0.22 2.68
CA TYR A 64 -9.44 -1.62 3.09
C TYR A 64 -8.12 -1.81 3.85
N SER A 65 -8.00 -2.91 4.59
CA SER A 65 -6.74 -3.33 5.20
C SER A 65 -6.50 -4.82 4.94
N LEU A 66 -5.32 -5.15 4.41
CA LEU A 66 -4.87 -6.51 4.16
C LEU A 66 -3.92 -6.97 5.27
N GLU A 67 -3.80 -8.29 5.44
CA GLU A 67 -2.90 -8.92 6.42
C GLU A 67 -1.44 -8.41 6.28
N MET A 68 -0.99 -8.17 5.05
CA MET A 68 0.36 -7.66 4.80
C MET A 68 0.65 -6.33 5.52
N HIS A 69 -0.33 -5.43 5.70
CA HIS A 69 -0.10 -4.16 6.39
C HIS A 69 0.25 -4.39 7.85
N ARG A 70 -0.47 -5.32 8.50
CA ARG A 70 -0.17 -5.72 9.87
C ARG A 70 1.24 -6.27 9.93
N ILE A 71 1.58 -7.25 9.09
CA ILE A 71 2.92 -7.89 9.07
C ILE A 71 4.02 -6.84 8.91
N MET A 72 3.90 -5.92 7.94
CA MET A 72 4.93 -4.90 7.75
C MET A 72 5.08 -4.01 8.97
N ALA A 73 3.96 -3.60 9.58
CA ALA A 73 3.96 -2.80 10.81
C ALA A 73 4.52 -3.57 12.01
N GLU A 74 4.52 -4.91 11.96
CA GLU A 74 5.14 -5.71 13.01
C GLU A 74 6.65 -5.81 12.92
N VAL A 75 7.17 -5.77 11.71
CA VAL A 75 8.56 -6.10 11.42
C VAL A 75 9.43 -4.85 11.33
N ASP A 76 8.95 -3.79 10.68
CA ASP A 76 9.76 -2.60 10.38
C ASP A 76 8.87 -1.35 10.16
N MET A 77 8.79 -0.50 11.18
CA MET A 77 7.97 0.72 11.16
C MET A 77 8.53 1.81 10.23
N ASP A 78 9.86 1.91 10.12
CA ASP A 78 10.50 2.90 9.24
C ASP A 78 10.27 2.56 7.76
N TRP A 79 10.32 1.26 7.45
CA TRP A 79 9.93 0.76 6.13
C TRP A 79 8.47 1.05 5.82
N VAL A 80 7.54 0.79 6.75
CA VAL A 80 6.12 1.07 6.51
C VAL A 80 5.84 2.55 6.29
N ALA A 81 6.50 3.44 7.04
CA ALA A 81 6.38 4.88 6.81
C ALA A 81 6.78 5.24 5.36
N SER A 82 7.88 4.67 4.87
CA SER A 82 8.35 4.87 3.49
C SER A 82 7.39 4.27 2.44
N TYR A 83 6.86 3.07 2.71
CA TYR A 83 5.88 2.41 1.85
C TYR A 83 4.57 3.20 1.76
N ASN A 84 4.09 3.77 2.87
CA ASN A 84 2.87 4.59 2.87
C ASN A 84 3.05 5.87 2.05
N GLN A 85 4.20 6.54 2.14
CA GLN A 85 4.50 7.70 1.29
C GLN A 85 4.51 7.33 -0.20
N PHE A 86 5.07 6.16 -0.54
CA PHE A 86 5.03 5.65 -1.91
C PHE A 86 3.59 5.40 -2.40
N ILE A 87 2.75 4.79 -1.55
CA ILE A 87 1.35 4.53 -1.88
C ILE A 87 0.56 5.83 -2.02
N GLU A 88 0.79 6.82 -1.16
CA GLU A 88 0.18 8.15 -1.29
C GLU A 88 0.55 8.80 -2.63
N ALA A 89 1.84 8.80 -2.98
CA ALA A 89 2.31 9.45 -4.20
C ALA A 89 1.79 8.79 -5.50
N THR A 90 1.49 7.48 -5.45
CA THR A 90 1.16 6.67 -6.63
C THR A 90 -0.33 6.34 -6.76
N TYR A 91 -1.05 6.22 -5.64
CA TYR A 91 -2.39 5.67 -5.59
C TYR A 91 -3.36 6.54 -4.77
N THR A 92 -3.21 6.64 -3.45
CA THR A 92 -4.25 7.26 -2.61
C THR A 92 -4.27 8.79 -2.70
N GLY A 93 -3.14 9.45 -2.94
CA GLY A 93 -3.05 10.91 -3.06
C GLY A 93 -3.64 11.43 -4.37
N GLN A 94 -4.46 12.49 -4.30
CA GLN A 94 -5.11 13.07 -5.48
C GLN A 94 -4.10 13.70 -6.45
N ARG A 95 -4.23 13.38 -7.74
CA ARG A 95 -3.41 13.93 -8.84
C ARG A 95 -4.31 14.27 -10.04
N LEU A 96 -3.85 14.03 -11.26
CA LEU A 96 -4.65 14.25 -12.47
C LEU A 96 -5.77 13.21 -12.63
N LEU A 97 -5.50 11.95 -12.27
CA LEU A 97 -6.53 10.91 -12.23
C LEU A 97 -7.24 10.97 -10.87
N ASP A 98 -8.57 10.96 -10.91
CA ASP A 98 -9.42 10.83 -9.73
C ASP A 98 -9.31 9.43 -9.12
N ARG A 99 -9.82 9.29 -7.88
CA ARG A 99 -9.77 8.02 -7.17
C ARG A 99 -10.55 6.93 -7.91
N LYS A 100 -11.76 7.24 -8.39
CA LYS A 100 -12.58 6.34 -9.23
C LYS A 100 -11.79 5.73 -10.38
N THR A 101 -11.13 6.54 -11.21
CA THR A 101 -10.35 6.05 -12.37
C THR A 101 -9.20 5.17 -11.92
N LYS A 102 -8.51 5.52 -10.82
CA LYS A 102 -7.43 4.68 -10.28
C LYS A 102 -7.94 3.32 -9.82
N GLU A 103 -9.08 3.24 -9.14
CA GLU A 103 -9.65 1.96 -8.73
C GLU A 103 -10.05 1.09 -9.94
N LEU A 104 -10.62 1.68 -10.99
CA LEU A 104 -10.93 0.93 -12.22
C LEU A 104 -9.67 0.34 -12.87
N LEU A 105 -8.56 1.07 -12.86
CA LEU A 105 -7.26 0.56 -13.32
C LEU A 105 -6.74 -0.57 -12.42
N GLN A 106 -6.86 -0.43 -11.09
CA GLN A 106 -6.46 -1.47 -10.14
C GLN A 106 -7.25 -2.77 -10.37
N VAL A 107 -8.58 -2.69 -10.47
CA VAL A 107 -9.43 -3.86 -10.76
C VAL A 107 -8.99 -4.57 -12.05
N ALA A 108 -8.74 -3.82 -13.12
CA ALA A 108 -8.32 -4.38 -14.39
C ALA A 108 -6.95 -5.09 -14.31
N VAL A 109 -5.98 -4.47 -13.65
CA VAL A 109 -4.63 -5.03 -13.48
C VAL A 109 -4.64 -6.24 -12.56
N GLU A 110 -5.34 -6.18 -11.43
CA GLU A 110 -5.42 -7.28 -10.47
C GLU A 110 -6.15 -8.50 -11.04
N ALA A 111 -7.23 -8.28 -11.80
CA ALA A 111 -7.89 -9.34 -12.56
C ALA A 111 -6.90 -10.00 -13.55
N ALA A 112 -6.14 -9.20 -14.31
CA ALA A 112 -5.14 -9.70 -15.25
C ALA A 112 -4.01 -10.49 -14.58
N LEU A 113 -3.56 -10.05 -13.41
CA LEU A 113 -2.57 -10.75 -12.60
C LEU A 113 -3.14 -11.93 -11.80
N LYS A 114 -4.46 -12.15 -11.87
CA LYS A 114 -5.20 -13.20 -11.14
C LYS A 114 -4.99 -13.10 -9.63
N ALA A 115 -5.00 -11.89 -9.09
CA ALA A 115 -4.96 -11.63 -7.66
C ALA A 115 -6.09 -12.36 -6.90
N ASP A 116 -6.00 -12.46 -5.58
CA ASP A 116 -7.06 -13.09 -4.79
C ASP A 116 -8.40 -12.38 -4.93
N VAL A 117 -9.48 -13.15 -4.91
CA VAL A 117 -10.83 -12.65 -5.15
C VAL A 117 -11.15 -11.53 -4.15
N ASP A 118 -10.82 -11.73 -2.87
CA ASP A 118 -11.04 -10.74 -1.81
C ASP A 118 -10.27 -9.43 -2.08
N GLN A 119 -9.08 -9.51 -2.67
CA GLN A 119 -8.29 -8.32 -3.04
C GLN A 119 -8.96 -7.55 -4.19
N ILE A 120 -9.40 -8.26 -5.22
CA ILE A 120 -10.14 -7.65 -6.34
C ILE A 120 -11.44 -7.02 -5.81
N GLN A 121 -12.18 -7.72 -4.93
CA GLN A 121 -13.40 -7.20 -4.29
C GLN A 121 -13.15 -5.92 -3.51
N ALA A 122 -12.02 -5.81 -2.78
CA ALA A 122 -11.67 -4.60 -2.05
C ALA A 122 -11.55 -3.40 -2.99
N HIS A 123 -10.90 -3.54 -4.14
CA HIS A 123 -10.79 -2.48 -5.14
C HIS A 123 -12.13 -2.16 -5.82
N ILE A 124 -12.97 -3.16 -6.10
CA ILE A 124 -14.33 -2.94 -6.62
C ILE A 124 -15.18 -2.13 -5.64
N ARG A 125 -15.11 -2.47 -4.34
CA ARG A 125 -15.84 -1.76 -3.28
C ARG A 125 -15.45 -0.30 -3.23
N VAL A 126 -14.15 0.01 -3.22
CA VAL A 126 -13.67 1.39 -3.18
C VAL A 126 -14.05 2.13 -4.47
N ALA A 127 -13.98 1.49 -5.64
CA ALA A 127 -14.44 2.10 -6.89
C ALA A 127 -15.89 2.57 -6.78
N ILE A 128 -16.76 1.73 -6.22
CA ILE A 128 -18.20 2.04 -6.03
C ILE A 128 -18.39 3.16 -5.00
N GLN A 129 -17.65 3.14 -3.88
CA GLN A 129 -17.66 4.23 -2.89
C GLN A 129 -17.25 5.57 -3.49
N GLU A 130 -16.34 5.55 -4.48
CA GLU A 130 -15.88 6.72 -5.23
C GLU A 130 -16.77 7.06 -6.44
N GLY A 131 -17.96 6.45 -6.55
CA GLY A 131 -18.97 6.78 -7.54
C GLY A 131 -18.87 6.04 -8.86
N ALA A 132 -18.15 4.92 -8.92
CA ALA A 132 -18.30 3.96 -10.02
C ALA A 132 -19.61 3.19 -9.90
N THR A 133 -20.27 2.95 -11.03
CA THR A 133 -21.35 1.98 -11.12
C THR A 133 -20.77 0.57 -11.27
N PRO A 134 -21.51 -0.49 -10.87
CA PRO A 134 -21.13 -1.86 -11.17
C PRO A 134 -20.79 -2.08 -12.66
N MET A 135 -21.53 -1.44 -13.56
CA MET A 135 -21.30 -1.57 -14.99
C MET A 135 -20.00 -0.91 -15.45
N GLU A 136 -19.61 0.24 -14.91
CA GLU A 136 -18.30 0.85 -15.23
C GLU A 136 -17.13 -0.04 -14.82
N VAL A 137 -17.24 -0.72 -13.67
CA VAL A 137 -16.24 -1.70 -13.21
C VAL A 137 -16.16 -2.89 -14.16
N LEU A 138 -17.31 -3.43 -14.56
CA LEU A 138 -17.37 -4.54 -15.50
C LEU A 138 -16.80 -4.14 -16.88
N GLU A 139 -17.19 -2.97 -17.38
CA GLU A 139 -16.75 -2.45 -18.67
C GLU A 139 -15.22 -2.22 -18.68
N ALA A 140 -14.64 -1.71 -17.59
CA ALA A 140 -13.19 -1.54 -17.48
C ALA A 140 -12.42 -2.85 -17.69
N MET A 141 -12.89 -3.97 -17.12
CA MET A 141 -12.30 -5.29 -17.38
C MET A 141 -12.53 -5.76 -18.82
N GLN A 142 -13.71 -5.51 -19.39
CA GLN A 142 -14.05 -5.86 -20.77
C GLN A 142 -13.18 -5.10 -21.78
N CYS A 143 -12.89 -3.82 -21.54
CA CYS A 143 -12.02 -2.99 -22.38
C CYS A 143 -10.64 -3.60 -22.61
N VAL A 144 -10.14 -4.37 -21.64
CA VAL A 144 -8.81 -4.98 -21.69
C VAL A 144 -8.85 -6.51 -21.72
N ILE A 145 -10.00 -7.12 -22.06
CA ILE A 145 -10.13 -8.59 -22.08
C ILE A 145 -9.15 -9.26 -23.06
N MET A 146 -8.85 -8.61 -24.20
CA MET A 146 -7.95 -9.14 -25.21
C MET A 146 -6.51 -9.35 -24.69
N PRO A 147 -5.85 -8.35 -24.08
CA PRO A 147 -4.56 -8.59 -23.44
C PRO A 147 -4.65 -9.34 -22.11
N MET A 148 -5.77 -9.27 -21.39
CA MET A 148 -5.97 -9.95 -20.09
C MET A 148 -6.12 -11.49 -20.25
N GLY A 149 -6.84 -11.93 -21.27
CA GLY A 149 -7.20 -13.34 -21.49
C GLY A 149 -8.42 -13.80 -20.67
N ALA A 150 -9.15 -14.78 -21.22
CA ALA A 150 -10.47 -15.18 -20.70
C ALA A 150 -10.47 -15.77 -19.27
N LEU A 151 -9.39 -16.44 -18.85
CA LEU A 151 -9.31 -17.04 -17.50
C LEU A 151 -9.13 -15.99 -16.40
N ALA A 152 -8.34 -14.95 -16.67
CA ALA A 152 -8.20 -13.81 -15.78
C ALA A 152 -9.51 -13.02 -15.69
N TYR A 153 -10.14 -12.76 -16.84
CA TYR A 153 -11.46 -12.12 -16.88
C TYR A 153 -12.51 -12.88 -16.07
N ARG A 154 -12.57 -14.22 -16.18
CA ARG A 154 -13.51 -15.04 -15.40
C ARG A 154 -13.35 -14.82 -13.90
N ARG A 155 -12.12 -14.70 -13.41
CA ARG A 155 -11.83 -14.46 -11.99
C ARG A 155 -12.26 -13.07 -11.56
N GLY A 156 -11.96 -12.05 -12.36
CA GLY A 156 -12.45 -10.68 -12.13
C GLY A 156 -13.98 -10.61 -12.12
N LEU A 157 -14.66 -11.33 -13.04
CA LEU A 157 -16.11 -11.40 -13.08
C LEU A 157 -16.71 -12.08 -11.84
N GLN A 158 -16.06 -13.11 -11.29
CA GLN A 158 -16.46 -13.74 -10.03
C GLN A 158 -16.37 -12.76 -8.86
N ALA A 159 -15.27 -12.03 -8.74
CA ALA A 159 -15.10 -10.99 -7.72
C ALA A 159 -16.15 -9.88 -7.87
N TRP A 160 -16.39 -9.44 -9.11
CA TRP A 160 -17.40 -8.44 -9.43
C TRP A 160 -18.81 -8.88 -9.04
N SER A 161 -19.20 -10.10 -9.38
CA SER A 161 -20.52 -10.65 -9.02
C SER A 161 -20.67 -10.77 -7.51
N ALA A 162 -19.64 -11.25 -6.82
CA ALA A 162 -19.62 -11.39 -5.37
C ALA A 162 -19.74 -10.03 -4.64
N GLU A 163 -19.05 -8.99 -5.13
CA GLU A 163 -19.07 -7.67 -4.49
C GLU A 163 -20.33 -6.87 -4.81
N THR A 164 -20.86 -6.99 -6.03
CA THR A 164 -22.02 -6.21 -6.47
C THR A 164 -23.35 -6.88 -6.16
N GLY A 165 -23.35 -8.19 -5.88
CA GLY A 165 -24.56 -8.99 -5.70
C GLY A 165 -25.27 -9.37 -7.00
N ILE A 166 -24.76 -8.94 -8.17
CA ILE A 166 -25.40 -9.15 -9.46
C ILE A 166 -25.03 -10.52 -10.03
N GLY A 167 -26.01 -11.26 -10.56
CA GLY A 167 -25.79 -12.55 -11.21
C GLY A 167 -25.50 -13.71 -10.26
N LEU A 168 -25.89 -13.57 -8.98
CA LEU A 168 -25.78 -14.62 -7.97
C LEU A 168 -26.94 -15.62 -7.97
N ASP A 169 -28.03 -15.31 -8.68
CA ASP A 169 -29.19 -16.21 -8.81
C ASP A 169 -28.84 -17.40 -9.71
N LYS A 170 -29.19 -18.61 -9.25
CA LYS A 170 -29.01 -19.88 -9.96
C LYS A 170 -30.20 -20.23 -10.83
#